data_AF-A0A8H7N569-F1
#
_entry.id   AF-A0A8H7N569-F1
#
_cell.length_a   1.000
_cell.length_b   1.000
_cell.length_c   1.000
_cell.angle_alpha   90.00
_cell.angle_beta   90.00
_cell.angle_gamma   90.00
#
_symmetry.space_group_name_H-M   'P 1'
#
loop_
_entity.id
_entity.type
_entity.pdbx_description
1 polymer ?
#
loop_
_entity_poly.entity_id
_entity_poly.type
_entity_poly.pdbx_seq_one_letter_code
_entity_poly.pdbx_strand_id
1 'polypeptide(L)'
;MLLRGAFAALGLMASTSRALEVTVTDDSSIKKAADTVAYGLVKFYTGNNTGDVPGNLPDPYYWWQCGAMFGTLVDYWHYTGDDQYNAITLQAMVHQAGDDEDFMPKNQTMTLGNDDQGFWALAAMSAAEHTFPDPLQTSLSGLQSCRPCSTSL
;
A
#
# COMPACT_ATOMS: atom_id res chain seq x y z
N MET A 1 -53.21 9.55 23.51
CA MET A 1 -52.41 8.30 23.48
C MET A 1 -51.59 8.17 22.18
N LEU A 2 -51.04 9.28 21.65
CA LEU A 2 -50.28 9.31 20.38
C LEU A 2 -48.85 9.86 20.53
N LEU A 3 -48.44 10.27 21.74
CA LEU A 3 -47.13 10.90 21.99
C LEU A 3 -46.06 9.94 22.53
N ARG A 4 -46.38 8.64 22.70
CA ARG A 4 -45.47 7.62 23.25
C ARG A 4 -44.78 6.75 22.20
N GLY A 5 -45.25 6.76 20.94
CA GLY A 5 -44.69 5.95 19.86
C GLY A 5 -43.49 6.59 19.15
N ALA A 6 -43.32 7.91 19.23
CA ALA A 6 -42.29 8.63 18.49
C ALA A 6 -40.87 8.49 19.08
N PHE A 7 -40.74 8.21 20.38
CA PHE A 7 -39.43 8.09 21.04
C PHE A 7 -38.73 6.75 20.78
N ALA A 8 -39.47 5.69 20.45
CA ALA A 8 -38.88 4.37 20.20
C ALA A 8 -38.21 4.26 18.81
N ALA A 9 -38.65 5.06 17.84
CA ALA A 9 -38.07 5.07 16.48
C ALA A 9 -36.77 5.88 16.37
N LEU A 10 -36.48 6.78 17.32
CA LEU A 10 -35.29 7.64 17.27
C LEU A 10 -34.01 6.93 17.78
N GLY A 11 -34.15 5.86 18.57
CA GLY A 11 -33.02 5.11 19.12
C GLY A 11 -32.32 4.16 18.13
N LEU A 12 -32.95 3.85 16.99
CA LEU A 12 -32.38 2.94 15.98
C LEU A 12 -31.37 3.59 15.02
N MET A 13 -31.14 4.90 15.13
CA MET A 13 -30.13 5.62 14.34
C MET A 13 -28.89 6.01 15.17
N ALA A 14 -28.67 5.38 16.33
CA ALA A 14 -27.39 5.50 17.01
C ALA A 14 -26.34 4.71 16.22
N SER A 15 -25.68 5.38 15.27
CA SER A 15 -24.53 4.86 14.56
C SER A 15 -23.45 4.51 15.59
N THR A 16 -23.19 3.23 15.82
CA THR A 16 -22.02 2.82 16.61
C THR A 16 -20.79 3.11 15.76
N SER A 17 -20.06 4.19 16.06
CA SER A 17 -18.73 4.38 15.47
C SER A 17 -17.83 3.25 15.98
N ARG A 18 -17.24 2.50 15.05
CA ARG A 18 -16.17 1.55 15.38
C ARG A 18 -14.85 2.30 15.29
N ALA A 19 -14.36 2.78 16.42
CA ALA A 19 -13.02 3.34 16.51
C ALA A 19 -11.96 2.23 16.62
N LEU A 20 -10.73 2.55 16.24
CA LEU A 20 -9.58 1.72 16.59
C LEU A 20 -9.21 2.01 18.04
N GLU A 21 -9.26 0.99 18.89
CA GLU A 21 -8.75 1.07 20.25
C GLU A 21 -7.24 0.82 20.22
N VAL A 22 -6.45 1.81 20.64
CA VAL A 22 -4.98 1.77 20.61
C VAL A 22 -4.40 2.11 21.97
N THR A 23 -3.65 1.19 22.55
CA THR A 23 -2.82 1.43 23.73
C THR A 23 -1.40 1.74 23.28
N VAL A 24 -1.01 3.03 23.33
CA VAL A 24 0.27 3.51 22.77
C VAL A 24 1.54 3.03 23.50
N THR A 25 1.38 2.34 24.63
CA THR A 25 2.47 1.75 25.41
C THR A 25 2.54 0.23 25.25
N ASP A 26 1.71 -0.36 24.39
CA ASP A 26 1.69 -1.80 24.09
C ASP A 26 1.94 -2.01 22.59
N ASP A 27 3.12 -2.51 22.26
CA ASP A 27 3.53 -2.82 20.89
C ASP A 27 2.53 -3.74 20.18
N SER A 28 1.95 -4.71 20.88
CA SER A 28 0.96 -5.62 20.29
C SER A 28 -0.32 -4.88 19.92
N SER A 29 -0.75 -3.93 20.76
CA SER A 29 -1.91 -3.08 20.48
C SER A 29 -1.67 -2.20 19.27
N ILE A 30 -0.47 -1.62 19.13
CA ILE A 30 -0.10 -0.76 17.99
C ILE A 30 -0.07 -1.59 16.71
N LYS A 31 0.62 -2.74 16.72
CA LYS A 31 0.73 -3.62 15.54
C LYS A 31 -0.64 -4.14 15.09
N LYS A 32 -1.53 -4.49 16.02
CA LYS A 32 -2.90 -4.91 15.69
C LYS A 32 -3.74 -3.80 15.06
N ALA A 33 -3.57 -2.57 15.52
CA ALA A 33 -4.23 -1.42 14.91
C ALA A 33 -3.67 -1.15 13.50
N ALA A 34 -2.34 -1.23 13.33
CA ALA A 34 -1.68 -1.10 12.04
C ALA A 34 -2.13 -2.19 11.04
N ASP A 35 -2.23 -3.45 11.48
CA ASP A 35 -2.77 -4.57 10.68
C ASP A 35 -4.20 -4.28 10.20
N THR A 36 -5.06 -3.78 11.10
CA THR A 36 -6.45 -3.43 10.72
C THR A 36 -6.49 -2.32 9.66
N VAL A 37 -5.60 -1.32 9.75
CA VAL A 37 -5.50 -0.24 8.77
C VAL A 37 -4.91 -0.75 7.45
N ALA A 38 -3.84 -1.54 7.48
CA ALA A 38 -3.20 -2.12 6.30
C ALA A 38 -4.18 -3.03 5.54
N TYR A 39 -4.91 -3.88 6.24
CA TYR A 39 -5.99 -4.69 5.66
C TYR A 39 -7.08 -3.82 5.04
N GLY A 40 -7.46 -2.72 5.69
CA GLY A 40 -8.42 -1.75 5.15
C GLY A 40 -7.92 -1.07 3.87
N LEU A 41 -6.63 -0.77 3.80
CA LEU A 41 -5.98 -0.16 2.64
C LEU A 41 -5.91 -1.15 1.46
N VAL A 42 -5.46 -2.38 1.71
CA VAL A 42 -5.31 -3.41 0.68
C VAL A 42 -6.65 -3.84 0.07
N LYS A 43 -7.77 -3.66 0.78
CA LYS A 43 -9.11 -3.90 0.21
C LYS A 43 -9.45 -3.06 -1.01
N PHE A 44 -8.80 -1.91 -1.21
CA PHE A 44 -9.00 -1.09 -2.39
C PHE A 44 -8.19 -1.59 -3.59
N TYR A 45 -7.20 -2.47 -3.36
CA TYR A 45 -6.31 -2.95 -4.40
C TYR A 45 -6.91 -4.14 -5.16
N THR A 46 -7.02 -3.98 -6.48
CA THR A 46 -7.49 -5.04 -7.38
C THR A 46 -6.42 -5.50 -8.36
N GLY A 47 -5.27 -4.81 -8.44
CA GLY A 47 -4.22 -5.07 -9.44
C GLY A 47 -3.58 -6.46 -9.38
N ASN A 48 -3.82 -7.25 -8.34
CA ASN A 48 -3.40 -8.66 -8.24
C ASN A 48 -4.44 -9.66 -8.78
N ASN A 49 -5.63 -9.21 -9.16
CA ASN A 49 -6.64 -10.08 -9.79
C ASN A 49 -6.26 -10.38 -11.25
N THR A 50 -6.70 -11.54 -11.74
CA THR A 50 -6.52 -11.89 -13.15
C THR A 50 -7.28 -10.92 -14.06
N GLY A 51 -6.55 -10.27 -14.98
CA GLY A 51 -7.11 -9.31 -15.93
C GLY A 51 -6.97 -7.84 -15.51
N ASP A 52 -6.61 -7.57 -14.26
CA ASP A 52 -6.26 -6.23 -13.78
C ASP A 52 -4.77 -5.93 -14.03
N VAL A 53 -4.39 -4.68 -13.78
CA VAL A 53 -3.01 -4.17 -13.98
C VAL A 53 -2.33 -4.02 -12.62
N PRO A 54 -1.25 -4.76 -12.32
CA PRO A 54 -0.51 -4.61 -11.07
C PRO A 54 0.00 -3.18 -10.90
N GLY A 55 -0.10 -2.63 -9.69
CA GLY A 55 0.30 -1.24 -9.42
C GLY A 55 -0.69 -0.17 -9.90
N ASN A 56 -1.93 -0.55 -10.22
CA ASN A 56 -3.04 0.39 -10.36
C ASN A 56 -4.10 0.15 -9.29
N LEU A 57 -4.63 1.25 -8.75
CA LEU A 57 -5.89 1.25 -8.01
C LEU A 57 -7.06 1.51 -8.99
N PRO A 58 -8.27 1.01 -8.69
CA PRO A 58 -9.44 1.33 -9.51
C PRO A 58 -9.82 2.82 -9.40
N ASP A 59 -10.70 3.28 -10.29
CA ASP A 59 -11.28 4.63 -10.18
C ASP A 59 -11.87 4.88 -8.77
N PRO A 60 -11.75 6.08 -8.20
CA PRO A 60 -11.27 7.33 -8.80
C PRO A 60 -9.79 7.65 -8.48
N TYR A 61 -8.98 6.64 -8.14
CA TYR A 61 -7.62 6.86 -7.66
C TYR A 61 -6.63 7.10 -8.80
N TYR A 62 -5.69 8.03 -8.60
CA TYR A 62 -4.62 8.32 -9.55
C TYR A 62 -3.45 7.35 -9.36
N TRP A 63 -2.66 7.17 -10.42
CA TRP A 63 -1.54 6.23 -10.46
C TRP A 63 -0.54 6.42 -9.30
N TRP A 64 -0.16 7.66 -8.99
CA TRP A 64 0.75 7.97 -7.89
C TRP A 64 0.26 7.51 -6.52
N GLN A 65 -1.07 7.46 -6.32
CA GLN A 65 -1.66 7.03 -5.04
C GLN A 65 -1.42 5.54 -4.81
N CYS A 66 -1.31 4.75 -5.88
CA CYS A 66 -0.91 3.36 -5.78
C CYS A 66 0.57 3.24 -5.37
N GLY A 67 1.45 4.10 -5.91
CA GLY A 67 2.84 4.20 -5.45
C GLY A 67 2.96 4.55 -3.96
N ALA A 68 2.18 5.53 -3.50
CA ALA A 68 2.11 5.90 -2.08
C ALA A 68 1.57 4.76 -1.19
N MET A 69 0.55 4.03 -1.68
CA MET A 69 0.00 2.85 -1.00
C MET A 69 1.09 1.80 -0.79
N PHE A 70 1.88 1.50 -1.83
CA PHE A 70 2.92 0.49 -1.76
C PHE A 70 4.12 0.92 -0.92
N GLY A 71 4.50 2.20 -0.94
CA GLY A 71 5.45 2.75 0.04
C GLY A 71 4.97 2.55 1.48
N THR A 72 3.68 2.77 1.74
CA THR A 72 3.08 2.52 3.07
C THR A 72 3.15 1.04 3.47
N LEU A 73 3.01 0.11 2.52
CA LEU A 73 3.09 -1.33 2.81
C LEU A 73 4.53 -1.80 3.05
N VAL A 74 5.53 -1.14 2.46
CA VAL A 74 6.94 -1.33 2.81
C VAL A 74 7.18 -0.91 4.27
N ASP A 75 6.72 0.27 4.66
CA ASP A 75 6.84 0.77 6.03
C ASP A 75 6.11 -0.13 7.03
N TYR A 76 4.90 -0.57 6.67
CA TYR A 76 4.11 -1.51 7.48
C TYR A 76 4.90 -2.79 7.77
N TRP A 77 5.49 -3.43 6.75
CA TRP A 77 6.33 -4.60 6.94
C TRP A 77 7.52 -4.29 7.85
N HIS A 78 8.20 -3.17 7.61
CA HIS A 78 9.38 -2.78 8.39
C HIS A 78 9.05 -2.59 9.88
N TYR A 79 7.98 -1.88 10.21
CA TYR A 79 7.63 -1.56 11.59
C TYR A 79 6.92 -2.71 12.33
N THR A 80 6.18 -3.56 11.62
CA THR A 80 5.40 -4.63 12.25
C THR A 80 6.10 -5.99 12.22
N GLY A 81 6.90 -6.25 11.19
CA GLY A 81 7.46 -7.55 10.85
C GLY A 81 6.49 -8.48 10.09
N ASP A 82 5.30 -7.99 9.73
CA ASP A 82 4.30 -8.76 9.00
C ASP A 82 4.54 -8.67 7.48
N ASP A 83 4.75 -9.81 6.84
CA ASP A 83 5.11 -9.93 5.42
C ASP A 83 3.94 -10.26 4.49
N GLN A 84 2.70 -10.31 5.00
CA GLN A 84 1.53 -10.78 4.26
C GLN A 84 1.25 -10.02 2.95
N TYR A 85 1.73 -8.77 2.82
CA TYR A 85 1.54 -7.94 1.63
C TYR A 85 2.80 -7.79 0.76
N ASN A 86 3.93 -8.42 1.12
CA ASN A 86 5.19 -8.19 0.41
C ASN A 86 5.15 -8.62 -1.06
N ALA A 87 4.46 -9.73 -1.34
CA ALA A 87 4.33 -10.24 -2.69
C ALA A 87 3.59 -9.27 -3.64
N ILE A 88 2.47 -8.68 -3.19
CA ILE A 88 1.71 -7.72 -4.01
C ILE A 88 2.45 -6.39 -4.15
N THR A 89 3.16 -5.97 -3.10
CA THR A 89 3.97 -4.74 -3.09
C THR A 89 5.04 -4.80 -4.14
N LEU A 90 5.82 -5.87 -4.14
CA LEU A 90 6.86 -6.01 -5.13
C LEU A 90 6.29 -6.18 -6.55
N GLN A 91 5.27 -7.03 -6.73
CA GLN A 91 4.65 -7.22 -8.03
C GLN A 91 4.27 -5.88 -8.67
N ALA A 92 3.66 -5.00 -7.89
CA ALA A 92 3.28 -3.67 -8.34
C ALA A 92 4.48 -2.77 -8.65
N MET A 93 5.46 -2.69 -7.74
CA MET A 93 6.65 -1.85 -7.94
C MET A 93 7.45 -2.26 -9.19
N VAL A 94 7.64 -3.56 -9.41
CA VAL A 94 8.32 -4.09 -10.60
C VAL A 94 7.51 -3.82 -11.86
N HIS A 95 6.18 -4.01 -11.82
CA HIS A 95 5.32 -3.77 -12.98
C HIS A 95 5.31 -2.29 -13.40
N GLN A 96 5.41 -1.37 -12.44
CA GLN A 96 5.32 0.08 -12.69
C GLN A 96 6.69 0.75 -12.94
N ALA A 97 7.80 0.01 -12.84
CA ALA A 97 9.14 0.53 -13.08
C ALA A 97 9.36 1.01 -14.53
N GLY A 98 8.60 0.49 -15.49
CA GLY A 98 8.77 0.79 -16.92
C GLY A 98 9.95 0.05 -17.56
N ASP A 99 10.10 0.20 -18.88
CA ASP A 99 11.14 -0.49 -19.65
C ASP A 99 12.57 -0.04 -19.26
N ASP A 100 12.71 1.22 -18.85
CA ASP A 100 13.98 1.86 -18.47
C ASP A 100 14.22 1.88 -16.94
N GLU A 101 13.34 1.24 -16.16
CA GLU A 101 13.40 1.14 -14.70
C GLU A 101 13.44 2.50 -13.96
N ASP A 102 12.79 3.51 -14.53
CA ASP A 102 12.77 4.89 -14.05
C ASP A 102 11.42 5.35 -13.50
N PHE A 103 10.44 4.44 -13.39
CA PHE A 103 9.04 4.73 -13.07
C PHE A 103 8.39 5.71 -14.05
N MET A 104 8.74 5.62 -15.34
CA MET A 104 8.08 6.34 -16.41
C MET A 104 7.39 5.38 -17.40
N PRO A 105 6.42 4.54 -16.96
CA PRO A 105 5.77 3.59 -17.84
C PRO A 105 4.98 4.30 -18.94
N LYS A 106 5.12 3.83 -20.19
CA LYS A 106 4.48 4.41 -21.39
C LYS A 106 2.97 4.62 -21.23
N ASN A 107 2.30 3.69 -20.53
CA ASN A 107 0.86 3.74 -20.28
C ASN A 107 0.41 4.88 -19.35
N GLN A 108 1.32 5.53 -18.62
CA GLN A 108 1.01 6.63 -17.70
C GLN A 108 1.43 8.02 -18.22
N THR A 109 1.94 8.11 -19.46
CA THR A 109 2.47 9.34 -20.05
C THR A 109 1.52 10.54 -20.06
N MET A 110 0.21 10.32 -20.05
CA MET A 110 -0.80 11.40 -20.01
C MET A 110 -1.00 12.00 -18.60
N THR A 111 -0.58 11.30 -17.56
CA THR A 111 -0.79 11.67 -16.15
C THR A 111 0.52 11.75 -15.36
N LEU A 112 1.67 11.57 -16.02
CA LEU A 112 2.97 11.49 -15.38
C LEU A 112 3.52 12.88 -15.04
N GLY A 113 3.22 13.35 -13.83
CA GLY A 113 3.92 14.46 -13.18
C GLY A 113 5.23 14.01 -12.50
N ASN A 114 6.05 15.00 -12.13
CA ASN A 114 7.27 14.74 -11.35
C ASN A 114 6.93 14.20 -9.95
N ASP A 115 5.81 14.65 -9.37
CA ASP A 115 5.27 14.14 -8.13
C ASP A 115 4.79 12.70 -8.27
N ASP A 116 4.14 12.35 -9.38
CA ASP A 116 3.71 10.98 -9.65
C ASP A 116 4.87 9.99 -9.68
N GLN A 117 5.90 10.31 -10.47
CA GLN A 117 7.14 9.54 -10.52
C GLN A 117 7.83 9.51 -9.14
N GLY A 118 7.83 10.66 -8.46
CA GLY A 118 8.43 10.83 -7.14
C GLY A 118 7.86 9.89 -6.08
N PHE A 119 6.55 9.65 -6.05
CA PHE A 119 5.95 8.71 -5.08
C PHE A 119 6.46 7.28 -5.26
N TRP A 120 6.62 6.83 -6.50
CA TRP A 120 7.17 5.51 -6.78
C TRP A 120 8.67 5.43 -6.46
N ALA A 121 9.42 6.47 -6.80
CA ALA A 121 10.84 6.56 -6.46
C ALA A 121 11.06 6.56 -4.93
N LEU A 122 10.23 7.28 -4.17
CA LEU A 122 10.27 7.27 -2.71
C LEU A 122 9.91 5.90 -2.14
N ALA A 123 8.90 5.21 -2.68
CA ALA A 123 8.59 3.85 -2.27
C ALA A 123 9.77 2.88 -2.53
N ALA A 124 10.44 3.01 -3.67
CA ALA A 124 11.65 2.23 -3.98
C ALA A 124 12.83 2.57 -3.05
N MET A 125 12.99 3.84 -2.69
CA MET A 125 13.99 4.28 -1.71
C MET A 125 13.71 3.68 -0.32
N SER A 126 12.46 3.76 0.17
CA SER A 126 12.06 3.12 1.43
C SER A 126 12.31 1.61 1.42
N ALA A 127 12.03 0.94 0.29
CA ALA A 127 12.30 -0.49 0.15
C ALA A 127 13.80 -0.80 0.26
N ALA A 128 14.66 0.04 -0.33
CA ALA A 128 16.11 -0.10 -0.20
C ALA A 128 16.60 0.17 1.23
N GLU A 129 16.12 1.26 1.87
CA GLU A 129 16.49 1.65 3.24
C GLU A 129 16.14 0.57 4.27
N HIS A 130 15.01 -0.12 4.08
CA HIS A 130 14.54 -1.17 4.97
C HIS A 130 15.01 -2.58 4.60
N THR A 131 15.84 -2.74 3.55
CA THR A 131 16.26 -4.05 3.03
C THR A 131 15.06 -4.94 2.73
N PHE A 132 14.06 -4.39 2.03
CA PHE A 132 12.81 -5.07 1.71
C PHE A 132 13.06 -6.39 0.95
N PRO A 133 12.34 -7.48 1.26
CA PRO A 133 12.67 -8.79 0.70
C PRO A 133 12.49 -8.84 -0.82
N ASP A 134 13.53 -9.30 -1.51
CA ASP A 134 13.48 -9.65 -2.92
C ASP A 134 13.12 -11.15 -3.08
N PRO A 135 12.05 -11.52 -3.79
CA PRO A 135 11.71 -12.91 -4.09
C PRO A 135 12.77 -13.61 -4.94
N LEU A 136 13.67 -12.88 -5.61
CA LEU A 136 14.81 -13.45 -6.32
C LEU A 136 15.91 -13.98 -5.41
N GLN A 137 15.78 -13.93 -4.08
CA GLN A 137 16.55 -14.86 -3.24
C GLN A 137 16.23 -16.34 -3.54
N THR A 138 15.12 -16.63 -4.23
CA THR A 138 14.75 -17.99 -4.67
C THR A 138 14.99 -18.26 -6.16
N SER A 139 15.27 -17.24 -6.99
CA SER A 139 15.61 -17.44 -8.40
C SER A 139 16.52 -16.33 -8.90
N LEU A 140 17.82 -16.63 -8.93
CA LEU A 140 18.87 -15.81 -9.52
C LEU A 140 18.49 -15.26 -10.91
N SER A 141 18.78 -13.96 -11.13
CA SER A 141 19.17 -13.28 -12.39
C SER A 141 18.35 -12.05 -12.87
N GLY A 142 17.22 -11.71 -12.24
CA GLY A 142 16.34 -10.61 -12.74
C GLY A 142 16.50 -9.21 -12.12
N LEU A 143 16.81 -9.06 -10.82
CA LEU A 143 16.89 -7.77 -10.11
C LEU A 143 18.32 -7.32 -9.81
N GLN A 144 19.27 -7.78 -10.62
CA GLN A 144 20.63 -7.22 -10.61
C GLN A 144 20.67 -5.77 -11.10
N SER A 145 19.55 -5.22 -11.59
CA SER A 145 19.44 -3.88 -12.16
C SER A 145 19.04 -2.78 -11.17
N CYS A 146 18.38 -3.10 -10.03
CA CYS A 146 18.20 -2.13 -8.92
C CYS A 146 19.47 -1.95 -8.06
N ARG A 147 20.65 -2.23 -8.62
CA ARG A 147 21.95 -2.00 -7.96
C ARG A 147 22.38 -0.54 -7.75
N PRO A 148 21.79 0.54 -8.32
CA PRO A 148 22.32 1.88 -8.07
C PRO A 148 22.24 2.33 -6.60
N CYS A 149 21.32 1.78 -5.80
CA CYS A 149 21.17 2.18 -4.39
C CYS A 149 22.02 1.38 -3.39
N SER A 150 22.45 0.15 -3.72
CA SER A 150 23.17 -0.71 -2.76
C SER A 150 24.70 -0.57 -2.78
N THR A 151 25.28 0.12 -3.78
CA THR A 151 26.74 0.19 -3.96
C THR A 151 27.35 1.57 -3.74
N SER A 152 26.62 2.52 -3.17
CA SER A 152 27.09 3.91 -3.00
C SER A 152 27.20 4.39 -1.54
N LEU A 153 27.29 3.46 -0.58
CA LEU A 153 27.77 3.74 0.78
C LEU A 153 28.96 2.84 1.13
#